data_AF-Q6BXB5-F1
#
_entry.id   AF-Q6BXB5-F1
#
_cell.length_a   1.000
_cell.length_b   1.000
_cell.length_c   1.000
_cell.angle_alpha   90.00
_cell.angle_beta   90.00
_cell.angle_gamma   90.00
#
_symmetry.space_group_name_H-M   'P 1'
#
loop_
_entity.id
_entity.type
_entity.pdbx_description
1 polymer ?
#
loop_
_entity_poly.entity_id
_entity_poly.type
_entity_poly.pdbx_seq_one_letter_code
_entity_poly.pdbx_strand_id
1 'polypeptide(L)'
;MPLPEKKTFEDVELPSNPNLPPWMLTPKEEKVIFERWRKKTFQRCDELIKKYIECTNSYSALEGMSKCQTANNEAQGCVAKYQKIEYLDIERDILIKEKAEKRKLYRESLAAAENKA
;
A
#
# COMPACT_ATOMS: atom_id res chain seq x y z
N MET A 1 -30.63 -12.45 0.99
CA MET A 1 -30.06 -11.21 0.40
C MET A 1 -28.55 -11.34 0.42
N PRO A 2 -27.87 -11.36 -0.74
CA PRO A 2 -26.41 -11.27 -0.74
C PRO A 2 -26.00 -9.87 -0.29
N LEU A 3 -25.01 -9.80 0.60
CA LEU A 3 -24.41 -8.56 1.06
C LEU A 3 -23.68 -7.87 -0.11
N PRO A 4 -23.71 -6.53 -0.23
CA PRO A 4 -22.98 -5.83 -1.28
C PRO A 4 -21.48 -6.14 -1.17
N GLU A 5 -20.89 -6.53 -2.30
CA GLU A 5 -19.46 -6.82 -2.41
C GLU A 5 -18.65 -5.61 -1.93
N LYS A 6 -17.73 -5.85 -0.99
CA LYS A 6 -16.82 -4.81 -0.50
C LYS A 6 -15.89 -4.43 -1.64
N LYS A 7 -16.15 -3.29 -2.28
CA LYS A 7 -15.29 -2.68 -3.29
C LYS A 7 -13.85 -2.61 -2.79
N THR A 8 -12.91 -3.05 -3.61
CA THR A 8 -11.49 -2.99 -3.30
C THR A 8 -10.90 -1.67 -3.78
N PHE A 9 -9.69 -1.36 -3.35
CA PHE A 9 -9.02 -0.08 -3.59
C PHE A 9 -8.87 0.29 -5.09
N GLU A 10 -8.93 -0.68 -5.99
CA GLU A 10 -8.91 -0.47 -7.45
C GLU A 10 -10.21 0.16 -7.97
N ASP A 11 -11.31 -0.02 -7.23
CA ASP A 11 -12.66 0.45 -7.59
C ASP A 11 -12.99 1.85 -7.04
N VAL A 12 -12.07 2.45 -6.28
CA VAL A 12 -12.21 3.79 -5.71
C VAL A 12 -11.44 4.77 -6.58
N GLU A 13 -12.16 5.47 -7.47
CA GLU A 13 -11.63 6.66 -8.14
C GLU A 13 -11.22 7.67 -7.07
N LEU A 14 -9.90 7.77 -6.82
CA LEU A 14 -9.36 8.84 -6.00
C LEU A 14 -9.73 10.15 -6.69
N PRO A 15 -10.44 11.07 -6.03
CA PRO A 15 -10.77 12.37 -6.59
C PRO A 15 -9.50 13.23 -6.56
N SER A 16 -8.52 12.88 -7.38
CA SER A 16 -7.46 13.79 -7.73
C SER A 16 -8.11 14.87 -8.57
N ASN A 17 -8.42 15.99 -7.92
CA ASN A 17 -8.91 17.19 -8.59
C ASN A 17 -7.97 17.44 -9.80
N PRO A 18 -8.47 17.42 -11.05
CA PRO A 18 -7.64 17.48 -12.27
C PRO A 18 -6.82 18.78 -12.38
N ASN A 19 -7.17 19.78 -11.58
CA ASN A 19 -6.46 21.05 -11.44
C ASN A 19 -5.25 20.98 -10.49
N LEU A 20 -5.15 19.95 -9.66
CA LEU A 20 -3.99 19.78 -8.78
C LEU A 20 -2.80 19.15 -9.53
N PRO A 21 -1.57 19.53 -9.17
CA PRO A 21 -0.39 18.91 -9.74
C PRO A 21 -0.29 17.42 -9.35
N PRO A 22 0.24 16.54 -10.22
CA PRO A 22 0.36 15.12 -9.92
C PRO A 22 1.30 14.81 -8.74
N TRP A 23 2.28 15.69 -8.47
CA TRP A 23 3.20 15.59 -7.33
C TRP A 23 2.56 15.98 -5.99
N MET A 24 1.35 16.54 -6.00
CA MET A 24 0.62 16.86 -4.78
C MET A 24 -0.18 15.62 -4.33
N LEU A 25 0.25 15.04 -3.22
CA LEU A 25 -0.39 13.88 -2.60
C LEU A 25 -1.35 14.32 -1.50
N THR A 26 -2.58 13.85 -1.55
CA THR A 26 -3.57 14.06 -0.50
C THR A 26 -3.34 13.09 0.67
N PRO A 27 -3.84 13.39 1.90
CA PRO A 27 -3.73 12.47 3.03
C PRO A 27 -4.34 11.09 2.77
N LYS A 28 -5.33 10.99 1.89
CA LYS A 28 -5.91 9.70 1.46
C LYS A 28 -4.94 8.92 0.59
N GLU A 29 -4.28 9.58 -0.35
CA GLU A 29 -3.27 8.97 -1.21
C GLU A 29 -2.03 8.54 -0.42
N GLU A 30 -1.60 9.33 0.56
CA GLU A 30 -0.48 8.95 1.43
C GLU A 30 -0.79 7.71 2.28
N LYS A 31 -2.03 7.54 2.75
CA LYS A 31 -2.44 6.30 3.43
C LYS A 31 -2.31 5.09 2.52
N VAL A 32 -2.70 5.21 1.25
CA VAL A 32 -2.58 4.14 0.27
C VAL A 32 -1.11 3.79 0.03
N ILE A 33 -0.27 4.81 -0.16
CA ILE A 33 1.16 4.64 -0.35
C ILE A 33 1.75 3.89 0.84
N PHE A 34 1.37 4.28 2.06
CA PHE A 34 1.78 3.61 3.29
C PHE A 34 1.33 2.15 3.35
N GLU A 35 0.09 1.85 2.96
CA GLU A 35 -0.43 0.48 2.90
C GLU A 35 0.29 -0.39 1.86
N ARG A 36 0.53 0.14 0.66
CA ARG A 36 1.29 -0.53 -0.42
C ARG A 36 2.73 -0.82 0.03
N TRP A 37 3.40 0.19 0.59
CA TRP A 37 4.75 0.06 1.13
C TRP A 37 4.82 -0.97 2.25
N ARG A 38 3.88 -0.92 3.20
CA ARG A 38 3.79 -1.89 4.29
C ARG A 38 3.59 -3.30 3.73
N LYS A 39 2.66 -3.49 2.79
CA LYS A 39 2.41 -4.81 2.17
C LYS A 39 3.68 -5.36 1.49
N LYS A 40 4.40 -4.53 0.72
CA LYS A 40 5.65 -4.92 0.06
C LYS A 40 6.76 -5.26 1.07
N THR A 41 6.86 -4.50 2.15
CA THR A 41 7.80 -4.77 3.25
C THR A 41 7.49 -6.10 3.93
N PHE A 42 6.23 -6.36 4.25
CA PHE A 42 5.79 -7.62 4.87
C PHE A 42 6.00 -8.81 3.93
N GLN A 43 5.75 -8.66 2.62
CA GLN A 43 6.02 -9.71 1.63
C GLN A 43 7.49 -10.14 1.59
N ARG A 44 8.44 -9.23 1.81
CA ARG A 44 9.87 -9.55 1.87
C ARG A 44 10.27 -10.33 3.12
N CYS A 45 9.48 -10.22 4.19
CA CYS A 45 9.73 -10.85 5.48
C CYS A 45 8.73 -11.98 5.78
N ASP A 46 7.95 -12.41 4.78
CA ASP A 46 6.82 -13.32 4.93
C ASP A 46 7.21 -14.64 5.60
N GLU A 47 8.39 -15.18 5.26
CA GLU A 47 8.90 -16.43 5.85
C GLU A 47 9.18 -16.30 7.35
N LEU A 48 9.75 -15.19 7.79
CA LEU A 48 10.03 -14.95 9.21
C LEU A 48 8.75 -14.68 9.99
N ILE A 49 7.80 -13.98 9.37
CA ILE A 49 6.48 -13.71 9.94
C ILE A 49 5.69 -15.01 10.07
N LYS A 50 5.74 -15.91 9.08
CA LYS A 50 5.14 -17.24 9.15
C LYS A 50 5.69 -18.07 10.30
N LYS A 51 7.01 -18.12 10.47
CA LYS A 51 7.65 -18.80 11.62
C LYS A 51 7.19 -18.24 12.96
N TYR A 52 7.05 -16.92 13.06
CA TYR A 52 6.49 -16.29 14.26
C TYR A 52 5.03 -16.70 14.48
N ILE A 53 4.19 -16.66 13.43
CA ILE A 53 2.77 -17.05 13.50
C ILE A 53 2.62 -18.51 13.92
N GLU A 54 3.36 -19.44 13.28
CA GLU A 54 3.37 -20.86 13.62
C GLU A 54 3.75 -21.11 15.07
N CYS A 55 4.77 -20.40 15.56
CA CYS A 55 5.14 -20.44 16.96
C CYS A 55 4.00 -19.93 17.85
N THR A 56 3.42 -18.75 17.55
CA THR A 56 2.35 -18.16 18.38
C THR A 56 1.07 -18.98 18.39
N ASN A 57 0.76 -19.69 17.30
CA ASN A 57 -0.41 -20.57 17.21
C ASN A 57 -0.27 -21.82 18.09
N SER A 58 0.95 -22.16 18.52
CA SER A 58 1.23 -23.32 19.37
C SER A 58 1.07 -22.99 20.87
N TYR A 59 0.85 -21.73 21.24
CA TYR A 59 0.78 -21.27 22.63
C TYR A 59 -0.43 -20.38 22.90
N SER A 60 -0.77 -20.20 24.17
CA SER A 60 -1.70 -19.14 24.57
C SER A 60 -1.11 -17.75 24.32
N ALA A 61 -1.94 -16.71 24.15
CA ALA A 61 -1.47 -15.38 23.74
C ALA A 61 -0.36 -14.79 24.66
N LEU A 62 -0.45 -15.03 25.97
CA LEU A 62 0.55 -14.59 26.94
C LEU A 62 1.85 -15.40 26.85
N GLU A 63 1.75 -16.72 26.66
CA GLU A 63 2.92 -17.60 26.55
C GLU A 63 3.65 -17.42 25.21
N GLY A 64 2.91 -17.25 24.12
CA GLY A 64 3.48 -17.01 22.79
C GLY A 64 4.32 -15.73 22.74
N MET A 65 3.97 -14.72 23.53
CA MET A 65 4.72 -13.46 23.59
C MET A 65 6.14 -13.66 24.14
N SER A 66 6.31 -14.54 25.13
CA SER A 66 7.62 -14.86 25.70
C SER A 66 8.33 -15.98 24.93
N LYS A 67 7.64 -17.07 24.59
CA LYS A 67 8.24 -18.24 23.95
C LYS A 67 8.58 -18.04 22.47
N CYS A 68 7.87 -17.16 21.77
CA CYS A 68 8.13 -16.82 20.38
C CYS A 68 8.85 -15.48 20.21
N GLN A 69 9.42 -14.95 21.29
CA GLN A 69 10.10 -13.64 21.28
C GLN A 69 11.26 -13.61 20.28
N THR A 70 12.03 -14.69 20.17
CA THR A 70 13.14 -14.78 19.21
C THR A 70 12.63 -14.68 17.76
N ALA A 71 11.62 -15.46 17.40
CA ALA A 71 11.01 -15.40 16.07
C ALA A 71 10.37 -14.03 15.78
N ASN A 72 9.75 -13.41 16.79
CA ASN A 72 9.24 -12.05 16.68
C ASN A 72 10.35 -11.04 16.41
N ASN A 73 11.46 -11.11 17.15
CA ASN A 73 12.58 -10.19 17.00
C ASN A 73 13.24 -10.34 15.61
N GLU A 74 13.34 -11.55 15.08
CA GLU A 74 13.81 -11.79 13.72
C GLU A 74 12.87 -11.20 12.67
N ALA A 75 11.56 -11.42 12.81
CA ALA A 75 10.56 -10.86 11.91
C ALA A 75 10.55 -9.31 11.95
N GLN A 76 10.54 -8.72 13.15
CA GLN A 76 10.62 -7.28 13.36
C GLN A 76 11.94 -6.70 12.83
N GLY A 77 13.06 -7.39 13.05
CA GLY A 77 14.37 -7.00 12.54
C GLY A 77 14.43 -7.00 11.01
N CYS A 78 13.75 -7.94 10.35
CA CYS A 78 13.60 -7.91 8.90
C CYS A 78 12.74 -6.74 8.44
N VAL A 79 11.58 -6.52 9.06
CA VAL A 79 10.68 -5.42 8.72
C VAL A 79 11.39 -4.07 8.88
N ALA A 80 12.13 -3.86 9.97
CA ALA A 80 12.86 -2.63 10.24
C ALA A 80 13.90 -2.28 9.16
N LYS A 81 14.47 -3.28 8.45
CA LYS A 81 15.41 -3.03 7.34
C LYS A 81 14.75 -2.42 6.12
N TYR A 82 13.48 -2.73 5.88
CA TYR A 82 12.72 -2.29 4.71
C TYR A 82 11.70 -1.19 5.05
N GLN A 83 11.40 -0.99 6.33
CA GLN A 83 10.57 0.08 6.83
C GLN A 83 11.35 1.40 6.90
N LYS A 84 11.99 1.78 5.78
CA LYS A 84 12.74 3.03 5.65
C LYS A 84 12.05 4.02 4.71
N ILE A 85 12.38 5.30 4.88
CA ILE A 85 11.82 6.41 4.11
C ILE A 85 12.10 6.24 2.61
N GLU A 86 13.28 5.71 2.25
CA GLU A 86 13.66 5.53 0.84
C GLU A 86 12.69 4.57 0.11
N TYR A 87 12.19 3.55 0.79
CA TYR A 87 11.20 2.63 0.21
C TYR A 87 9.79 3.23 0.16
N LEU A 88 9.48 4.16 1.06
CA LEU A 88 8.22 4.91 1.03
C LEU A 88 8.22 5.90 -0.15
N ASP A 89 9.34 6.57 -0.40
CA ASP A 89 9.49 7.52 -1.49
C ASP A 89 9.39 6.85 -2.87
N ILE A 90 9.88 5.61 -3.01
CA ILE A 90 9.66 4.81 -4.23
C ILE A 90 8.17 4.61 -4.50
N GLU A 91 7.37 4.31 -3.47
CA GLU A 91 5.92 4.14 -3.65
C GLU A 91 5.21 5.47 -3.93
N ARG A 92 5.70 6.59 -3.39
CA ARG A 92 5.23 7.93 -3.74
C ARG A 92 5.47 8.22 -5.21
N ASP A 93 6.68 7.97 -5.71
CA ASP A 93 7.04 8.20 -7.10
C ASP A 93 6.19 7.36 -8.07
N ILE A 94 5.90 6.10 -7.70
CA ILE A 94 5.00 5.25 -8.47
C ILE A 94 3.61 5.90 -8.58
N LEU A 95 3.04 6.34 -7.47
CA LEU A 95 1.70 6.96 -7.48
C LEU A 95 1.70 8.30 -8.25
N ILE A 96 2.76 9.09 -8.13
CA ILE A 96 2.91 10.36 -8.87
C ILE A 96 2.97 10.09 -10.38
N LYS A 97 3.69 9.05 -10.81
CA LYS A 97 3.74 8.62 -12.22
C LYS A 97 2.36 8.16 -12.71
N GLU A 98 1.67 7.32 -11.95
CA GLU A 98 0.30 6.89 -12.26
C GLU A 98 -0.65 8.09 -12.42
N LYS A 99 -0.54 9.10 -11.55
CA LYS A 99 -1.33 10.35 -11.64
C LYS A 99 -0.99 11.16 -12.88
N ALA A 100 0.30 11.26 -13.23
CA ALA A 100 0.74 11.98 -14.41
C ALA A 100 0.20 11.34 -15.69
N GLU A 101 0.24 10.01 -15.80
CA GLU A 101 -0.31 9.27 -16.94
C GLU A 101 -1.83 9.41 -17.05
N LYS A 102 -2.56 9.22 -15.94
CA LYS A 102 -4.01 9.42 -15.91
C LYS A 102 -4.41 10.83 -16.35
N ARG A 103 -3.66 11.85 -15.91
CA ARG A 103 -3.89 13.24 -16.32
C ARG A 103 -3.65 13.46 -17.80
N LYS A 104 -2.62 12.83 -18.38
CA LYS A 104 -2.34 12.91 -19.82
C LYS A 104 -3.49 12.31 -20.62
N LEU A 105 -3.92 11.09 -20.28
CA LEU A 105 -5.03 10.40 -20.93
C LEU A 105 -6.35 11.18 -20.83
N TYR A 106 -6.62 11.79 -19.67
CA TYR A 106 -7.80 12.64 -19.48
C TYR A 106 -7.78 13.89 -20.37
N ARG A 107 -6.61 14.53 -20.56
CA ARG A 107 -6.50 15.68 -21.47
C ARG A 107 -6.70 15.28 -22.93
N GLU A 108 -6.16 14.12 -23.32
CA GLU A 108 -6.34 13.57 -24.67
C GLU A 108 -7.81 13.21 -24.94
N SER A 109 -8.53 12.65 -23.95
CA SER A 109 -9.94 12.32 -24.11
C SER A 109 -10.84 13.57 -24.21
N LEU A 110 -10.53 14.62 -23.43
CA LEU A 110 -11.21 15.92 -23.54
C LEU A 110 -10.99 16.55 -24.92
N ALA A 111 -9.74 16.61 -25.40
CA ALA A 111 -9.44 17.13 -26.74
C ALA A 111 -10.13 16.31 -27.84
N ALA A 112 -10.22 14.99 -27.70
CA ALA A 112 -10.94 14.14 -28.65
C ALA A 112 -12.46 14.35 -28.61
N ALA A 113 -13.03 14.71 -27.46
CA ALA A 113 -14.45 15.05 -27.33
C ALA A 113 -14.77 16.43 -27.92
N GLU A 114 -13.90 17.43 -27.69
CA GLU A 114 -14.03 18.77 -28.26
C GLU A 114 -13.91 18.77 -29.79
N ASN A 115 -13.03 17.96 -30.37
CA ASN A 115 -12.90 17.83 -31.83
C ASN A 115 -14.04 17.04 -32.50
N LYS A 116 -14.89 16.36 -31.72
CA LYS A 116 -16.07 15.63 -32.22
C LYS A 116 -17.38 16.44 -32.06
N ALA A 117 -17.34 17.56 -31.36
CA ALA A 117 -18.44 18.51 -31.20
C ALA A 117 -18.39 19.59 -32.30
#